data_AF-A0A2N2F8V2-F1
#
_entry.id   AF-A0A2N2F8V2-F1
#
_cell.length_a   1.000
_cell.length_b   1.000
_cell.length_c   1.000
_cell.angle_alpha   90.00
_cell.angle_beta   90.00
_cell.angle_gamma   90.00
#
_symmetry.space_group_name_H-M   'P 1'
#
loop_
_entity.id
_entity.type
_entity.pdbx_description
1 polymer ?
#
loop_
_entity_poly.entity_id
_entity_poly.type
_entity_poly.pdbx_seq_one_letter_code
_entity_poly.pdbx_strand_id
1 'polypeptide(L)'
;DLKSFSLTCSGFAINIINQFCDASKNSFADNQQQGAMIMLLERAVKSSVFKMFILGIIVGLVITIAAVAAYHQSGDARFCGACHSMKPVHQQWSLSNHHQFTCTECHLPVTHIVGKLTYKTRAGINDLIHETARDYPAGIGFSAQGRQIVNGNCLRCHGSTVANTTMAEGGADCLKCHRYLVHGRSQDNGGIKVEKQ
;
A
#
# COMPACT_ATOMS: atom_id res chain seq x y z
N ASP A 1 -58.60 7.46 -83.76
CA ASP A 1 -57.26 7.62 -83.19
C ASP A 1 -57.11 7.04 -81.79
N LEU A 2 -56.78 5.75 -81.68
CA LEU A 2 -56.63 5.03 -80.39
C LEU A 2 -55.29 4.29 -80.25
N LYS A 3 -54.32 4.51 -81.16
CA LYS A 3 -53.02 3.81 -81.14
C LYS A 3 -51.85 4.60 -80.54
N SER A 4 -52.02 5.88 -80.18
CA SER A 4 -50.92 6.70 -79.64
C SER A 4 -50.86 6.75 -78.11
N PHE A 5 -51.83 6.17 -77.39
CA PHE A 5 -51.90 6.26 -75.91
C PHE A 5 -51.28 5.05 -75.18
N SER A 6 -50.85 4.01 -75.92
CA SER A 6 -50.40 2.75 -75.32
C SER A 6 -48.89 2.64 -75.04
N LEU A 7 -48.05 3.57 -75.52
CA LEU A 7 -46.58 3.43 -75.43
C LEU A 7 -45.89 4.36 -74.42
N THR A 8 -46.59 5.38 -73.90
CA THR A 8 -46.01 6.33 -72.94
C THR A 8 -46.22 5.93 -71.47
N CYS A 9 -47.20 5.07 -71.16
CA CYS A 9 -47.41 4.57 -69.78
C CYS A 9 -46.35 3.52 -69.35
N SER A 10 -45.74 2.79 -70.30
CA SER A 10 -44.84 1.66 -70.00
C SER A 10 -43.43 2.12 -69.59
N GLY A 11 -42.90 3.18 -70.22
CA GLY A 11 -41.53 3.64 -69.98
C GLY A 11 -41.35 4.42 -68.67
N PHE A 12 -42.36 5.20 -68.26
CA PHE A 12 -42.30 6.00 -67.03
C PHE A 12 -42.43 5.11 -65.78
N ALA A 13 -43.29 4.08 -65.84
CA ALA A 13 -43.45 3.12 -64.76
C ALA A 13 -42.18 2.29 -64.51
N ILE A 14 -41.48 1.85 -65.57
CA ILE A 14 -40.23 1.07 -65.45
C ILE A 14 -39.11 1.94 -64.84
N ASN A 15 -39.03 3.22 -65.21
CA ASN A 15 -37.98 4.11 -64.71
C ASN A 15 -38.15 4.40 -63.20
N ILE A 16 -39.41 4.59 -62.75
CA ILE A 16 -39.73 4.75 -61.33
C ILE A 16 -39.40 3.47 -60.55
N ILE A 17 -39.75 2.29 -61.06
CA ILE A 17 -39.47 1.01 -60.39
C ILE A 17 -37.96 0.78 -60.25
N ASN A 18 -37.17 1.06 -61.29
CA ASN A 18 -35.72 0.93 -61.24
C ASN A 18 -35.11 1.92 -60.22
N GLN A 19 -35.60 3.15 -60.17
CA GLN A 19 -35.11 4.16 -59.23
C GLN A 19 -35.45 3.82 -57.77
N PHE A 20 -36.63 3.25 -57.50
CA PHE A 20 -36.97 2.72 -56.18
C PHE A 20 -36.16 1.48 -55.80
N CYS A 21 -35.85 0.61 -56.76
CA CYS A 21 -35.04 -0.59 -56.55
C CYS A 21 -33.58 -0.25 -56.23
N ASP A 22 -33.02 0.76 -56.91
CA ASP A 22 -31.66 1.25 -56.62
C ASP A 22 -31.60 2.00 -55.28
N ALA A 23 -32.63 2.79 -54.94
CA ALA A 23 -32.71 3.45 -53.63
C ALA A 23 -32.82 2.45 -52.46
N SER A 24 -33.54 1.33 -52.64
CA SER A 24 -33.67 0.31 -51.59
C SER A 24 -32.38 -0.50 -51.41
N LYS A 25 -31.68 -0.86 -52.49
CA LYS A 25 -30.36 -1.51 -52.43
C LYS A 25 -29.32 -0.64 -51.73
N ASN A 26 -29.31 0.66 -52.02
CA ASN A 26 -28.41 1.61 -51.38
C ASN A 26 -28.72 1.79 -49.89
N SER A 27 -30.00 1.80 -49.51
CA SER A 27 -30.43 1.88 -48.10
C SER A 27 -30.09 0.61 -47.31
N PHE A 28 -30.17 -0.57 -47.95
CA PHE A 28 -29.81 -1.84 -47.30
C PHE A 28 -28.29 -1.99 -47.13
N ALA A 29 -27.50 -1.54 -48.11
CA ALA A 29 -26.04 -1.48 -48.02
C ALA A 29 -25.58 -0.49 -46.94
N ASP A 30 -26.19 0.70 -46.84
CA ASP A 30 -25.91 1.68 -45.80
C ASP A 30 -26.24 1.16 -44.39
N ASN A 31 -27.39 0.47 -44.23
CA ASN A 31 -27.80 -0.13 -42.95
C ASN A 31 -26.88 -1.31 -42.54
N GLN A 32 -26.43 -2.14 -43.49
CA GLN A 32 -25.48 -3.23 -43.24
C GLN A 32 -24.07 -2.71 -42.91
N GLN A 33 -23.65 -1.59 -43.51
CA GLN A 33 -22.35 -0.96 -43.27
C GLN A 33 -22.32 -0.18 -41.94
N GLN A 34 -23.45 0.44 -41.55
CA GLN A 34 -23.64 1.05 -40.23
C GLN A 34 -23.62 0.00 -39.10
N GLY A 35 -24.27 -1.16 -39.28
CA GLY A 35 -24.25 -2.24 -38.28
C GLY A 35 -22.86 -2.88 -38.06
N ALA A 36 -22.07 -3.05 -39.12
CA ALA A 36 -20.71 -3.56 -39.02
C ALA A 36 -19.75 -2.57 -38.32
N MET A 37 -19.89 -1.27 -38.62
CA MET A 37 -19.08 -0.23 -37.99
C MET A 37 -19.39 -0.08 -36.49
N ILE A 38 -20.67 -0.15 -36.10
CA ILE A 38 -21.09 -0.15 -34.69
C ILE A 38 -20.54 -1.38 -33.97
N MET A 39 -20.63 -2.58 -34.55
CA MET A 39 -20.04 -3.78 -33.95
C MET A 39 -18.51 -3.70 -33.81
N LEU A 40 -17.79 -3.12 -34.78
CA LEU A 40 -16.34 -2.94 -34.70
C LEU A 40 -15.95 -1.89 -33.65
N LEU A 41 -16.71 -0.79 -33.54
CA LEU A 41 -16.54 0.23 -32.51
C LEU A 41 -16.80 -0.33 -31.12
N GLU A 42 -17.89 -1.07 -30.90
CA GLU A 42 -18.18 -1.71 -29.61
C GLU A 42 -17.09 -2.72 -29.24
N ARG A 43 -16.58 -3.50 -30.19
CA ARG A 43 -15.50 -4.47 -29.95
C ARG A 43 -14.17 -3.78 -29.67
N ALA A 44 -13.86 -2.67 -30.35
CA ALA A 44 -12.69 -1.86 -30.12
C ALA A 44 -12.73 -1.14 -28.76
N VAL A 45 -13.88 -0.54 -28.42
CA VAL A 45 -14.14 0.12 -27.12
C VAL A 45 -14.10 -0.90 -25.99
N LYS A 46 -14.75 -2.07 -26.14
CA LYS A 46 -14.70 -3.16 -25.15
C LYS A 46 -13.29 -3.70 -24.95
N SER A 47 -12.49 -3.81 -26.02
CA SER A 47 -11.08 -4.21 -25.90
C SER A 47 -10.22 -3.13 -25.20
N SER A 48 -10.53 -1.86 -25.41
CA SER A 48 -9.78 -0.74 -24.82
C SER A 48 -10.14 -0.56 -23.34
N VAL A 49 -11.42 -0.68 -22.97
CA VAL A 49 -11.88 -0.72 -21.58
C VAL A 49 -11.30 -1.93 -20.86
N PHE A 50 -11.25 -3.10 -21.49
CA PHE A 50 -10.63 -4.28 -20.92
C PHE A 50 -9.12 -4.09 -20.70
N LYS A 51 -8.39 -3.50 -21.66
CA LYS A 51 -6.96 -3.16 -21.48
C LYS A 51 -6.74 -2.18 -20.32
N MET A 52 -7.57 -1.14 -20.19
CA MET A 52 -7.49 -0.19 -19.07
C MET A 52 -7.79 -0.85 -17.72
N PHE A 53 -8.75 -1.77 -17.68
CA PHE A 53 -9.06 -2.55 -16.48
C PHE A 53 -7.89 -3.46 -16.08
N ILE A 54 -7.30 -4.19 -17.02
CA ILE A 54 -6.11 -5.03 -16.78
C ILE A 54 -4.93 -4.17 -16.33
N LEU A 55 -4.70 -3.02 -16.98
CA LEU A 55 -3.67 -2.07 -16.55
C LEU A 55 -3.90 -1.58 -15.12
N GLY A 56 -5.16 -1.25 -14.76
CA GLY A 56 -5.53 -0.85 -13.41
C GLY A 56 -5.23 -1.92 -12.37
N ILE A 57 -5.51 -3.19 -12.68
CA ILE A 57 -5.17 -4.33 -11.81
C ILE A 57 -3.66 -4.46 -11.64
N ILE A 58 -2.90 -4.38 -12.74
CA ILE A 58 -1.44 -4.49 -12.70
C ILE A 58 -0.85 -3.37 -11.84
N VAL A 59 -1.29 -2.12 -12.05
CA VAL A 59 -0.85 -0.98 -11.25
C VAL A 59 -1.23 -1.15 -9.78
N GLY A 60 -2.47 -1.56 -9.49
CA GLY A 60 -2.92 -1.81 -8.11
C GLY A 60 -2.12 -2.91 -7.41
N LEU A 61 -1.78 -3.98 -8.13
CA LEU A 61 -0.93 -5.06 -7.64
C LEU A 61 0.48 -4.55 -7.33
N VAL A 62 1.09 -3.80 -8.24
CA VAL A 62 2.43 -3.20 -8.06
C VAL A 62 2.46 -2.29 -6.84
N ILE A 63 1.46 -1.41 -6.68
CA ILE A 63 1.35 -0.52 -5.51
C ILE A 63 1.23 -1.33 -4.22
N THR A 64 0.39 -2.37 -4.22
CA THR A 64 0.17 -3.21 -3.03
C THR A 64 1.44 -3.94 -2.62
N ILE A 65 2.15 -4.54 -3.58
CA ILE A 65 3.43 -5.22 -3.34
C ILE A 65 4.46 -4.23 -2.78
N ALA A 66 4.58 -3.04 -3.39
CA ALA A 66 5.48 -2.01 -2.92
C ALA A 66 5.14 -1.54 -1.50
N ALA A 67 3.87 -1.35 -1.19
CA ALA A 67 3.42 -0.93 0.15
C ALA A 67 3.73 -1.98 1.22
N VAL A 68 3.49 -3.26 0.93
CA VAL A 68 3.82 -4.37 1.84
C VAL A 68 5.33 -4.46 2.05
N ALA A 69 6.12 -4.40 0.97
CA ALA A 69 7.57 -4.41 1.05
C ALA A 69 8.11 -3.24 1.89
N ALA A 70 7.61 -2.03 1.66
CA ALA A 70 7.98 -0.84 2.44
C ALA A 70 7.59 -0.97 3.93
N TYR A 71 6.43 -1.54 4.22
CA TYR A 71 5.99 -1.80 5.59
C TYR A 71 6.94 -2.73 6.34
N HIS A 72 7.36 -3.84 5.71
CA HIS A 72 8.33 -4.77 6.30
C HIS A 72 9.71 -4.13 6.43
N GLN A 73 10.21 -3.50 5.37
CA GLN A 73 11.54 -2.90 5.36
C GLN A 73 11.68 -1.78 6.40
N SER A 74 10.62 -0.99 6.61
CA SER A 74 10.61 0.07 7.62
C SER A 74 10.49 -0.45 9.06
N GLY A 75 10.37 -1.75 9.26
CA GLY A 75 10.41 -2.39 10.58
C GLY A 75 11.75 -3.06 10.92
N ASP A 76 12.63 -3.18 9.94
CA ASP A 76 13.94 -3.82 10.11
C ASP A 76 14.94 -2.93 10.85
N ALA A 77 15.89 -3.59 11.52
CA ALA A 77 16.97 -2.90 12.24
C ALA A 77 17.82 -2.00 11.34
N ARG A 78 18.09 -2.42 10.09
CA ARG A 78 18.83 -1.60 9.12
C ARG A 78 18.16 -0.27 8.84
N PHE A 79 16.83 -0.25 8.77
CA PHE A 79 16.07 0.99 8.54
C PHE A 79 16.09 1.86 9.80
N CYS A 80 15.82 1.28 10.97
CA CYS A 80 15.84 2.01 12.24
C CYS A 80 17.22 2.61 12.54
N GLY A 81 18.30 1.87 12.25
CA GLY A 81 19.69 2.32 12.44
C GLY A 81 20.21 3.28 11.37
N ALA A 82 19.41 3.63 10.35
CA ALA A 82 19.81 4.58 9.31
C ALA A 82 19.84 6.04 9.81
N CYS A 83 19.05 6.36 10.83
CA CYS A 83 19.02 7.67 11.47
C CYS A 83 20.19 7.83 12.44
N HIS A 84 20.73 9.05 12.58
CA HIS A 84 21.90 9.29 13.41
C HIS A 84 21.58 9.02 14.90
N SER A 85 20.44 9.52 15.39
CA SER A 85 19.99 9.33 16.78
C SER A 85 19.91 7.86 17.21
N MET A 86 19.67 6.96 16.26
CA MET A 86 19.42 5.55 16.54
C MET A 86 20.67 4.66 16.39
N LYS A 87 21.81 5.20 15.92
CA LYS A 87 23.04 4.42 15.74
C LYS A 87 23.51 3.68 17.01
N PRO A 88 23.58 4.34 18.19
CA PRO A 88 24.02 3.65 19.40
C PRO A 88 23.03 2.54 19.82
N VAL A 89 21.73 2.82 19.68
CA VAL A 89 20.63 1.90 20.01
C VAL A 89 20.70 0.64 19.12
N HIS A 90 20.92 0.84 17.82
CA HIS A 90 21.10 -0.22 16.84
C HIS A 90 22.38 -1.03 17.11
N GLN A 91 23.50 -0.37 17.42
CA GLN A 91 24.74 -1.06 17.74
C GLN A 91 24.58 -1.96 18.97
N GLN A 92 23.99 -1.45 20.05
CA GLN A 92 23.76 -2.25 21.25
C GLN A 92 22.78 -3.40 20.99
N TRP A 93 21.73 -3.16 20.21
CA TRP A 93 20.82 -4.22 19.77
C TRP A 93 21.57 -5.34 19.01
N SER A 94 22.48 -4.99 18.12
CA SER A 94 23.27 -5.97 17.33
C SER A 94 24.19 -6.85 18.19
N LEU A 95 24.57 -6.38 19.38
CA LEU A 95 25.37 -7.13 20.35
C LEU A 95 24.50 -7.93 21.35
N SER A 96 23.18 -7.70 21.36
CA SER A 96 22.26 -8.32 22.31
C SER A 96 21.82 -9.72 21.85
N ASN A 97 21.32 -10.52 22.78
CA ASN A 97 20.67 -11.80 22.46
C ASN A 97 19.32 -11.66 21.73
N HIS A 98 18.89 -10.44 21.38
CA HIS A 98 17.64 -10.16 20.66
C HIS A 98 17.88 -9.68 19.22
N HIS A 99 19.13 -9.69 18.75
CA HIS A 99 19.48 -9.20 17.41
C HIS A 99 18.86 -10.02 16.25
N GLN A 100 18.36 -11.23 16.52
CA GLN A 100 17.60 -12.00 15.53
C GLN A 100 16.16 -11.51 15.31
N PHE A 101 15.63 -10.67 16.20
CA PHE A 101 14.26 -10.14 16.09
C PHE A 101 14.27 -8.72 15.54
N THR A 102 13.30 -8.40 14.67
CA THR A 102 13.16 -7.03 14.16
C THR A 102 12.83 -6.05 15.30
N CYS A 103 13.17 -4.78 15.14
CA CYS A 103 12.86 -3.75 16.13
C CYS A 103 11.36 -3.71 16.45
N THR A 104 10.51 -3.96 15.44
CA THR A 104 9.06 -3.96 15.59
C THR A 104 8.49 -5.11 16.41
N GLU A 105 9.23 -6.20 16.62
CA GLU A 105 8.79 -7.29 17.50
C GLU A 105 8.68 -6.83 18.96
N CYS A 106 9.49 -5.86 19.36
CA CYS A 106 9.45 -5.27 20.70
C CYS A 106 8.73 -3.92 20.71
N HIS A 107 8.97 -3.06 19.72
CA HIS A 107 8.53 -1.65 19.76
C HIS A 107 7.14 -1.38 19.18
N LEU A 108 6.51 -2.35 18.52
CA LEU A 108 5.23 -2.15 17.86
C LEU A 108 4.11 -2.91 18.59
N PRO A 109 2.91 -2.31 18.74
CA PRO A 109 1.83 -2.95 19.48
C PRO A 109 1.29 -4.16 18.71
N VAL A 110 0.88 -5.17 19.47
CA VAL A 110 0.19 -6.35 18.96
C VAL A 110 -1.30 -6.07 19.01
N THR A 111 -1.79 -5.44 17.94
CA THR A 111 -3.22 -5.14 17.76
C THR A 111 -3.64 -5.55 16.35
N HIS A 112 -4.90 -5.28 16.01
CA HIS A 112 -5.37 -5.32 14.63
C HIS A 112 -4.54 -4.40 13.73
N ILE A 113 -4.55 -4.67 12.41
CA ILE A 113 -3.70 -4.01 11.42
C ILE A 113 -3.81 -2.49 11.44
N VAL A 114 -5.02 -1.95 11.59
CA VAL A 114 -5.25 -0.49 11.63
C VAL A 114 -4.57 0.15 12.83
N GLY A 115 -4.74 -0.40 14.03
CA GLY A 115 -4.05 0.09 15.24
C GLY A 115 -2.53 0.00 15.13
N LYS A 116 -2.01 -1.11 14.57
CA LYS A 116 -0.58 -1.33 14.38
C LYS A 116 0.02 -0.30 13.41
N LEU A 117 -0.65 -0.09 12.28
CA LEU A 117 -0.24 0.88 11.27
C LEU A 117 -0.35 2.32 11.80
N THR A 118 -1.42 2.65 12.51
CA THR A 118 -1.63 3.98 13.10
C THR A 118 -0.51 4.32 14.07
N TYR A 119 -0.16 3.40 14.97
CA TYR A 119 0.94 3.60 15.90
C TYR A 119 2.28 3.73 15.17
N LYS A 120 2.58 2.82 14.21
CA LYS A 120 3.82 2.86 13.41
C LYS A 120 3.98 4.21 12.70
N THR A 121 2.92 4.69 12.05
CA THR A 121 2.94 5.96 11.32
C THR A 121 3.12 7.14 12.27
N ARG A 122 2.39 7.17 13.39
CA ARG A 122 2.52 8.26 14.37
C ARG A 122 3.93 8.31 14.99
N ALA A 123 4.44 7.16 15.41
CA ALA A 123 5.80 7.07 15.96
C ALA A 123 6.86 7.43 14.92
N GLY A 124 6.76 6.90 13.70
CA GLY A 124 7.70 7.19 12.63
C GLY A 124 7.71 8.66 12.21
N ILE A 125 6.56 9.33 12.16
CA ILE A 125 6.48 10.77 11.88
C ILE A 125 7.13 11.56 13.02
N ASN A 126 6.85 11.21 14.27
CA ASN A 126 7.47 11.86 15.42
C ASN A 126 8.99 11.73 15.40
N ASP A 127 9.49 10.52 15.14
CA ASP A 127 10.94 10.25 15.06
C ASP A 127 11.57 11.00 13.89
N LEU A 128 10.91 11.05 12.73
CA LEU A 128 11.39 11.80 11.57
C LEU A 128 11.46 13.31 11.85
N ILE A 129 10.45 13.88 12.52
CA ILE A 129 10.44 15.30 12.90
C ILE A 129 11.64 15.61 13.79
N HIS A 130 11.84 14.82 14.86
CA HIS A 130 12.93 15.07 15.81
C HIS A 130 14.32 14.75 15.24
N GLU A 131 14.43 13.75 14.37
CA GLU A 131 15.68 13.48 13.64
C GLU A 131 16.02 14.63 12.69
N THR A 132 15.02 15.18 11.99
CA THR A 132 15.19 16.31 11.06
C THR A 132 15.53 17.60 11.82
N ALA A 133 14.82 17.88 12.91
CA ALA A 133 15.04 19.04 13.76
C ALA A 133 16.29 18.93 14.64
N ARG A 134 16.84 17.72 14.80
CA ARG A 134 18.02 17.41 15.63
C ARG A 134 17.84 17.84 17.10
N ASP A 135 16.63 17.72 17.63
CA ASP A 135 16.23 18.20 18.97
C ASP A 135 15.99 17.05 19.98
N TYR A 136 16.65 15.90 19.80
CA TYR A 136 16.54 14.73 20.67
C TYR A 136 17.58 14.72 21.82
N PRO A 137 17.20 14.20 23.00
CA PRO A 137 18.10 14.15 24.16
C PRO A 137 19.24 13.12 23.99
N ALA A 138 20.33 13.32 24.75
CA ALA A 138 21.45 12.37 24.90
C ALA A 138 21.02 10.92 25.19
N GLY A 139 20.00 10.75 26.02
CA GLY A 139 19.41 9.45 26.32
C GLY A 139 17.96 9.40 25.84
N ILE A 140 17.70 8.58 24.83
CA ILE A 140 16.35 8.32 24.32
C ILE A 140 15.67 7.32 25.26
N GLY A 141 14.64 7.79 25.96
CA GLY A 141 13.83 6.97 26.87
C GLY A 141 12.51 6.53 26.24
N PHE A 142 11.86 5.55 26.87
CA PHE A 142 10.50 5.17 26.52
C PHE A 142 9.47 6.18 27.04
N SER A 143 8.46 6.46 26.21
CA SER A 143 7.20 6.99 26.71
C SER A 143 6.49 5.95 27.59
N ALA A 144 5.52 6.38 28.41
CA ALA A 144 4.73 5.45 29.23
C ALA A 144 4.04 4.37 28.37
N GLN A 145 3.47 4.77 27.23
CA GLN A 145 2.87 3.86 26.27
C GLN A 145 3.90 2.91 25.64
N GLY A 146 5.06 3.43 25.22
CA GLY A 146 6.14 2.61 24.66
C GLY A 146 6.64 1.55 25.64
N ARG A 147 6.76 1.91 26.93
CA ARG A 147 7.12 0.97 27.99
C ARG A 147 6.09 -0.16 28.11
N GLN A 148 4.80 0.15 28.08
CA GLN A 148 3.73 -0.85 28.14
C GLN A 148 3.77 -1.80 26.93
N ILE A 149 3.97 -1.26 25.73
CA ILE A 149 4.06 -2.05 24.49
C ILE A 149 5.23 -3.03 24.57
N VAL A 150 6.43 -2.54 24.88
CA VAL A 150 7.63 -3.38 24.97
C VAL A 150 7.47 -4.44 26.05
N ASN A 151 6.96 -4.05 27.21
CA ASN A 151 6.76 -4.98 28.32
C ASN A 151 5.74 -6.08 28.01
N GLY A 152 4.63 -5.74 27.34
CA GLY A 152 3.67 -6.74 26.84
C GLY A 152 4.30 -7.67 25.80
N ASN A 153 5.16 -7.15 24.93
CA ASN A 153 5.89 -7.94 23.94
C ASN A 153 6.96 -8.85 24.58
N CYS A 154 7.55 -8.48 25.73
CA CYS A 154 8.37 -9.41 26.51
C CYS A 154 7.55 -10.63 26.93
N LEU A 155 6.36 -10.41 27.52
CA LEU A 155 5.49 -11.48 27.98
C LEU A 155 4.90 -12.33 26.84
N ARG A 156 4.78 -11.78 25.64
CA ARG A 156 4.34 -12.55 24.47
C ARG A 156 5.26 -13.74 24.16
N CYS A 157 6.57 -13.59 24.38
CA CYS A 157 7.56 -14.64 24.14
C CYS A 157 8.00 -15.33 25.43
N HIS A 158 8.05 -14.61 26.56
CA HIS A 158 8.55 -15.11 27.85
C HIS A 158 7.45 -15.45 28.86
N GLY A 159 6.17 -15.38 28.46
CA GLY A 159 5.04 -15.62 29.36
C GLY A 159 5.11 -17.00 30.03
N SER A 160 5.50 -18.04 29.30
CA SER A 160 5.67 -19.39 29.84
C SER A 160 6.81 -19.48 30.86
N THR A 161 7.89 -18.72 30.68
CA THR A 161 9.03 -18.67 31.60
C THR A 161 8.63 -18.10 32.95
N VAL A 162 7.74 -17.10 32.98
CA VAL A 162 7.34 -16.40 34.21
C VAL A 162 6.03 -16.91 34.80
N ALA A 163 5.29 -17.77 34.10
CA ALA A 163 3.93 -18.20 34.45
C ALA A 163 3.79 -18.73 35.88
N ASN A 164 4.80 -19.45 36.38
CA ASN A 164 4.80 -20.06 37.73
C ASN A 164 5.62 -19.24 38.74
N THR A 165 5.71 -17.93 38.55
CA THR A 165 6.46 -17.02 39.43
C THR A 165 5.56 -15.88 39.88
N THR A 166 5.92 -15.22 40.98
CA THR A 166 5.21 -14.03 41.50
C THR A 166 5.19 -12.86 40.51
N MET A 167 6.04 -12.89 39.47
CA MET A 167 6.01 -11.90 38.39
C MET A 167 4.74 -11.99 37.55
N ALA A 168 4.17 -13.19 37.36
CA ALA A 168 2.94 -13.37 36.59
C ALA A 168 1.71 -12.79 37.31
N GLU A 169 1.71 -12.80 38.64
CA GLU A 169 0.57 -12.39 39.47
C GLU A 169 0.47 -10.85 39.65
N GLY A 170 1.60 -10.14 39.57
CA GLY A 170 1.71 -8.72 39.94
C GLY A 170 1.81 -7.71 38.79
N GLY A 171 1.53 -8.12 37.54
CA GLY A 171 1.75 -7.26 36.37
C GLY A 171 3.23 -7.04 36.10
N ALA A 172 3.93 -8.10 35.68
CA ALA A 172 5.37 -8.11 35.43
C ALA A 172 5.83 -6.87 34.64
N ASP A 173 6.68 -6.03 35.24
CA ASP A 173 7.48 -5.04 34.52
C ASP A 173 8.90 -5.58 34.33
N CYS A 174 9.11 -6.30 33.23
CA CYS A 174 10.37 -6.93 32.86
C CYS A 174 11.52 -5.91 32.81
N LEU A 175 11.21 -4.70 32.32
CA LEU A 175 12.18 -3.62 32.15
C LEU A 175 12.56 -2.93 33.46
N LYS A 176 11.96 -3.28 34.61
CA LYS A 176 12.40 -2.76 35.92
C LYS A 176 13.78 -3.30 36.29
N CYS A 177 13.99 -4.59 36.02
CA CYS A 177 15.25 -5.30 36.26
C CYS A 177 16.09 -5.43 34.97
N HIS A 178 15.48 -5.79 33.84
CA HIS A 178 16.17 -6.03 32.56
C HIS A 178 16.33 -4.78 31.69
N ARG A 179 16.48 -3.60 32.31
CA ARG A 179 16.44 -2.29 31.64
C ARG A 179 17.50 -2.07 30.55
N TYR A 180 18.60 -2.81 30.59
CA TYR A 180 19.75 -2.66 29.67
C TYR A 180 19.98 -3.89 28.79
N LEU A 181 19.01 -4.80 28.71
CA LEU A 181 19.16 -6.10 28.04
C LEU A 181 19.40 -5.99 26.53
N VAL A 182 18.70 -5.07 25.86
CA VAL A 182 18.72 -4.94 24.40
C VAL A 182 19.57 -3.76 23.94
N HIS A 183 19.44 -2.61 24.61
CA HIS A 183 20.10 -1.38 24.16
C HIS A 183 21.28 -0.94 25.05
N GLY A 184 21.75 -1.83 25.93
CA GLY A 184 22.84 -1.53 26.86
C GLY A 184 22.51 -0.36 27.79
N ARG A 185 23.51 0.15 28.52
CA ARG A 185 23.40 1.44 29.20
C ARG A 185 23.49 2.54 28.16
N SER A 186 22.60 3.53 28.26
CA SER A 186 22.63 4.71 27.40
C SER A 186 24.06 5.25 27.39
N GLN A 187 24.71 5.17 26.23
CA GLN A 187 25.95 5.89 26.02
C GLN A 187 25.54 7.33 25.73
N ASP A 188 26.18 8.27 26.41
CA ASP A 188 26.17 9.72 26.19
C ASP A 188 26.65 10.14 24.79
N ASN A 189 26.70 9.20 23.84
CA ASN A 189 27.42 9.25 22.58
C ASN A 189 26.52 9.44 21.35
N GLY A 190 25.24 9.77 21.52
CA GLY A 190 24.33 9.90 20.36
C GLY A 190 23.17 10.84 20.53
N GLY A 191 23.14 11.65 21.58
CA GLY A 191 22.18 12.73 21.65
C GLY A 191 22.83 14.02 22.09
N ILE A 192 22.13 15.07 21.73
CA ILE A 192 22.73 16.29 21.25
C ILE A 192 22.13 17.41 22.11
N LYS A 193 22.95 18.36 22.56
CA LYS A 193 22.51 19.77 22.68
C LYS A 193 23.18 20.64 21.59
N VAL A 194 23.57 19.99 20.49
CA VAL A 194 24.73 20.06 19.57
C VAL A 194 25.94 19.32 20.15
N GLU A 195 26.43 18.29 19.46
CA GLU A 195 27.24 17.14 19.88
C GLU A 195 28.38 17.45 20.90
N LYS A 196 28.22 16.99 22.15
CA LYS A 196 29.23 16.99 23.24
C LYS A 196 30.12 18.25 23.38
N GLN A 197 29.75 19.16 24.30
CA GLN A 197 30.78 19.89 25.07
C GLN A 197 31.14 19.08 26.31
#